data_AF-A0A9E3G707-F1
#
_entry.id   AF-A0A9E3G707-F1
#
_cell.length_a   1.000
_cell.length_b   1.000
_cell.length_c   1.000
_cell.angle_alpha   90.00
_cell.angle_beta   90.00
_cell.angle_gamma   90.00
#
_symmetry.space_group_name_H-M   'P 1'
#
loop_
_entity.id
_entity.type
_entity.pdbx_description
1 polymer ?
#
loop_
_entity_poly.entity_id
_entity_poly.type
_entity_poly.pdbx_seq_one_letter_code
_entity_poly.pdbx_strand_id
1 'polypeptide(L)'
;MAQQIETEPAVRKGPAERPAQRPPAREEPVTAKPQGKGGRRSLRLTLFLMVLVPLAAVAGAYYYAHGQGYQSTDDAFIDGHIINVAPKVAGRVDRVLVSDNQTVKKGDLVVALDDRDLASARKQKDAALESARAQEGAVRASIDQAVAHVYSLQATVESDQATADASRAQAEKAARDFQRTQELFRTKVMSAQDLDAARAATDSAQAQLQANLKKVASDQAQVAEARATVSTYAALLKSVQAKTEESDADLQTAKLNESYAEIRAPEDGRVTKKAVEPGNYIQTGQTLLALVPARVWVTANFKENQLDLMRPGQPVEIEIDALHGQKFHGRVDSIQAGSGARFSLLPPENATGNYVKVVQRVPVKIVFDELPQSGLPLGPGESVVPAVKVQDFHYSSFALIVIAGATVAVMLLALWFRSRPKRVKGQG
;
A
#
# COMPACT_ATOMS: atom_id res chain seq x y z
N MET A 1 34.69 20.81 64.79
CA MET A 1 35.36 21.92 64.09
C MET A 1 34.36 22.49 63.10
N ALA A 2 33.94 23.76 63.14
CA ALA A 2 34.70 25.02 63.25
C ALA A 2 35.37 25.42 61.91
N GLN A 3 35.30 26.66 61.42
CA GLN A 3 34.57 27.89 61.85
C GLN A 3 34.41 28.85 60.61
N GLN A 4 33.44 29.78 60.56
CA GLN A 4 33.58 31.27 60.69
C GLN A 4 34.79 31.91 59.94
N ILE A 5 34.78 33.16 59.44
CA ILE A 5 33.96 34.38 59.63
C ILE A 5 34.14 35.32 58.39
N GLU A 6 33.32 36.32 58.02
CA GLU A 6 32.03 36.84 58.51
C GLU A 6 31.00 37.01 57.33
N THR A 7 30.43 38.14 56.86
CA THR A 7 30.43 39.59 57.20
C THR A 7 29.08 40.25 56.73
N GLU A 8 28.67 41.36 57.33
CA GLU A 8 27.46 42.18 57.04
C GLU A 8 27.85 43.71 57.14
N PRO A 9 26.97 44.75 57.12
CA PRO A 9 25.49 44.85 56.97
C PRO A 9 25.11 45.76 55.74
N ALA A 10 24.06 46.61 55.61
CA ALA A 10 23.03 47.15 56.51
C ALA A 10 21.83 47.85 55.80
N VAL A 11 20.66 47.93 56.50
CA VAL A 11 19.84 49.15 56.79
C VAL A 11 19.52 50.16 55.65
N ARG A 12 18.26 50.47 55.28
CA ARG A 12 17.17 51.11 56.09
C ARG A 12 15.72 50.67 55.74
N LYS A 13 14.77 50.97 56.65
CA LYS A 13 13.29 50.84 56.48
C LYS A 13 12.52 52.07 57.04
N GLY A 14 11.50 52.53 56.32
CA GLY A 14 10.36 53.36 56.81
C GLY A 14 10.65 54.81 57.28
N PRO A 15 9.65 55.55 57.80
CA PRO A 15 8.18 55.32 57.78
C PRO A 15 7.29 56.57 57.47
N ALA A 16 5.95 56.38 57.42
CA ALA A 16 4.87 57.40 57.55
C ALA A 16 4.79 58.53 56.46
N GLU A 17 3.78 59.42 56.35
CA GLU A 17 2.50 59.64 57.08
C GLU A 17 1.41 60.31 56.17
N ARG A 18 0.23 60.68 56.72
CA ARG A 18 -0.86 61.50 56.11
C ARG A 18 -1.04 62.80 56.97
N PRO A 19 -1.88 63.85 56.66
CA PRO A 19 -3.02 63.92 55.72
C PRO A 19 -3.30 65.28 55.00
N ALA A 20 -4.40 65.29 54.21
CA ALA A 20 -5.39 66.37 53.96
C ALA A 20 -5.02 67.80 53.45
N GLN A 21 -5.71 68.25 52.39
CA GLN A 21 -6.58 69.45 52.40
C GLN A 21 -7.45 69.62 51.11
N ARG A 22 -8.47 70.49 51.19
CA ARG A 22 -9.48 70.94 50.18
C ARG A 22 -9.98 72.34 50.64
N PRO A 23 -10.65 73.16 49.81
CA PRO A 23 -10.43 73.52 48.40
C PRO A 23 -10.12 75.05 48.33
N PRO A 24 -10.41 75.79 47.23
CA PRO A 24 -11.76 76.37 47.07
C PRO A 24 -12.30 76.31 45.62
N ALA A 25 -13.40 77.01 45.33
CA ALA A 25 -14.18 76.96 44.08
C ALA A 25 -14.35 78.34 43.41
N ARG A 26 -15.20 78.39 42.35
CA ARG A 26 -15.46 79.48 41.36
C ARG A 26 -14.61 79.36 40.09
N GLU A 27 -15.08 79.74 38.89
CA GLU A 27 -16.36 80.40 38.52
C GLU A 27 -16.84 79.98 37.12
N GLU A 28 -18.15 79.99 36.86
CA GLU A 28 -18.68 79.95 35.48
C GLU A 28 -18.62 81.34 34.83
N PRO A 29 -18.41 81.40 33.51
CA PRO A 29 -19.05 82.47 32.74
C PRO A 29 -19.73 82.01 31.45
N VAL A 30 -21.05 82.22 31.42
CA VAL A 30 -21.85 82.80 30.33
C VAL A 30 -21.86 82.12 28.95
N THR A 31 -23.06 81.77 28.49
CA THR A 31 -23.34 81.29 27.14
C THR A 31 -23.20 82.36 26.06
N ALA A 32 -22.53 82.03 24.95
CA ALA A 32 -22.46 82.88 23.75
C ALA A 32 -22.88 82.08 22.49
N LYS A 33 -23.97 82.49 21.84
CA LYS A 33 -24.42 81.91 20.55
C LYS A 33 -23.53 82.41 19.40
N PRO A 34 -22.90 81.54 18.59
CA PRO A 34 -22.34 81.98 17.32
C PRO A 34 -23.48 82.28 16.32
N GLN A 35 -23.60 83.55 15.92
CA GLN A 35 -24.53 83.95 14.85
C GLN A 35 -24.03 83.46 13.49
N GLY A 36 -24.95 82.95 12.65
CA GLY A 36 -24.60 82.46 11.33
C GLY A 36 -24.34 83.57 10.30
N LYS A 37 -23.33 83.38 9.45
CA LYS A 37 -23.18 84.10 8.16
C LYS A 37 -23.02 83.07 7.03
N GLY A 38 -23.95 83.08 6.07
CA GLY A 38 -23.97 82.11 4.97
C GLY A 38 -22.96 82.44 3.86
N GLY A 39 -22.26 81.43 3.33
CA GLY A 39 -21.08 81.64 2.46
C GLY A 39 -20.95 80.75 1.22
N ARG A 40 -22.04 80.13 0.72
CA ARG A 40 -22.14 79.38 -0.56
C ARG A 40 -21.17 78.20 -0.84
N ARG A 41 -20.10 77.99 -0.07
CA ARG A 41 -19.16 76.87 -0.22
C ARG A 41 -19.65 75.57 0.44
N SER A 42 -20.39 75.67 1.54
CA SER A 42 -20.91 74.52 2.31
C SER A 42 -21.73 73.55 1.46
N LEU A 43 -22.56 74.03 0.53
CA LEU A 43 -23.42 73.17 -0.31
C LEU A 43 -22.62 72.27 -1.27
N ARG A 44 -21.42 72.69 -1.72
CA ARG A 44 -20.54 71.82 -2.51
C ARG A 44 -19.90 70.75 -1.63
N LEU A 45 -19.52 71.10 -0.40
CA LEU A 45 -18.93 70.16 0.55
C LEU A 45 -19.95 69.13 1.04
N THR A 46 -21.19 69.52 1.35
CA THR A 46 -22.24 68.56 1.71
C THR A 46 -22.67 67.69 0.54
N LEU A 47 -22.75 68.22 -0.68
CA LEU A 47 -23.05 67.40 -1.86
C LEU A 47 -21.91 66.40 -2.17
N PHE A 48 -20.64 66.82 -1.99
CA PHE A 48 -19.50 65.92 -2.10
C PHE A 48 -19.54 64.83 -1.03
N LEU A 49 -19.81 65.17 0.23
CA LEU A 49 -20.00 64.18 1.31
C LEU A 49 -21.16 63.22 1.03
N MET A 50 -22.27 63.73 0.50
CA MET A 50 -23.48 62.95 0.19
C MET A 50 -23.27 61.93 -0.93
N VAL A 51 -22.23 62.08 -1.75
CA VAL A 51 -21.79 61.07 -2.75
C VAL A 51 -20.63 60.24 -2.22
N LEU A 52 -19.66 60.85 -1.54
CA LEU A 52 -18.46 60.18 -1.02
C LEU A 52 -18.80 59.17 0.09
N VAL A 53 -19.70 59.50 1.01
CA VAL A 53 -20.07 58.61 2.13
C VAL A 53 -20.75 57.32 1.64
N PRO A 54 -21.79 57.33 0.78
CA PRO A 54 -22.33 56.09 0.24
C PRO A 54 -21.33 55.36 -0.67
N LEU A 55 -20.47 56.06 -1.43
CA LEU A 55 -19.45 55.41 -2.25
C LEU A 55 -18.40 54.68 -1.37
N ALA A 56 -17.96 55.31 -0.28
CA ALA A 56 -17.05 54.71 0.70
C ALA A 56 -17.72 53.58 1.50
N ALA A 57 -19.00 53.69 1.82
CA ALA A 57 -19.78 52.62 2.45
C ALA A 57 -19.96 51.42 1.51
N VAL A 58 -20.16 51.64 0.21
CA VAL A 58 -20.23 50.59 -0.81
C VAL A 58 -18.87 49.94 -1.05
N ALA A 59 -17.79 50.73 -1.14
CA ALA A 59 -16.42 50.19 -1.25
C ALA A 59 -16.01 49.41 0.01
N GLY A 60 -16.36 49.90 1.20
CA GLY A 60 -16.14 49.22 2.48
C GLY A 60 -16.96 47.94 2.60
N ALA A 61 -18.25 47.96 2.23
CA ALA A 61 -19.10 46.77 2.21
C ALA A 61 -18.63 45.74 1.16
N TYR A 62 -18.15 46.20 0.00
CA TYR A 62 -17.54 45.34 -1.02
C TYR A 62 -16.29 44.64 -0.48
N TYR A 63 -15.35 45.39 0.11
CA TYR A 63 -14.11 44.84 0.65
C TYR A 63 -14.39 43.89 1.84
N TYR A 64 -15.33 44.25 2.71
CA TYR A 64 -15.77 43.43 3.84
C TYR A 64 -16.43 42.13 3.38
N ALA A 65 -17.34 42.18 2.41
CA ALA A 65 -17.98 40.98 1.84
C ALA A 65 -16.96 40.08 1.11
N HIS A 66 -16.00 40.65 0.39
CA HIS A 66 -14.95 39.89 -0.29
C HIS A 66 -14.05 39.16 0.72
N GLY A 67 -13.71 39.80 1.85
CA GLY A 67 -12.95 39.18 2.94
C GLY A 67 -13.71 38.09 3.71
N GLN A 68 -15.04 38.14 3.76
CA GLN A 68 -15.88 37.11 4.40
C GLN A 68 -16.00 35.82 3.57
N GLY A 69 -15.64 35.84 2.29
CA GLY A 69 -15.78 34.68 1.38
C GLY A 69 -14.76 33.57 1.58
N TYR A 70 -13.75 33.77 2.42
CA TYR A 70 -12.65 32.83 2.65
C TYR A 70 -12.56 32.37 4.11
N GLN A 71 -12.09 31.14 4.30
CA GLN A 71 -11.71 30.58 5.61
C GLN A 71 -10.25 30.15 5.57
N SER A 72 -9.42 30.68 6.46
CA SER A 72 -8.02 30.28 6.63
C SER A 72 -7.73 29.68 8.00
N THR A 73 -6.62 28.95 8.10
CA THR A 73 -6.06 28.43 9.36
C THR A 73 -4.54 28.54 9.34
N ASP A 74 -3.96 28.75 10.51
CA ASP A 74 -2.52 28.75 10.81
C ASP A 74 -1.98 27.36 11.20
N ASP A 75 -2.89 26.40 11.41
CA ASP A 75 -2.61 25.02 11.77
C ASP A 75 -2.86 24.16 10.53
N ALA A 76 -1.91 24.18 9.61
CA ALA A 76 -1.90 23.36 8.42
C ALA A 76 -0.47 23.03 8.02
N PHE A 77 -0.28 21.81 7.52
CA PHE A 77 1.04 21.28 7.16
C PHE A 77 0.98 20.55 5.82
N ILE A 78 2.09 20.56 5.09
CA ILE A 78 2.33 19.60 4.01
C ILE A 78 2.37 18.19 4.63
N ASP A 79 1.76 17.24 3.96
CA ASP A 79 1.56 15.87 4.41
C ASP A 79 1.69 14.92 3.20
N GLY A 80 2.01 13.65 3.44
CA GLY A 80 2.40 12.73 2.38
C GLY A 80 2.71 11.32 2.87
N HIS A 81 2.72 10.36 1.95
CA HIS A 81 3.03 8.97 2.28
C HIS A 81 4.51 8.81 2.69
N ILE A 82 4.76 8.37 3.92
CA ILE A 82 6.10 7.99 4.39
C ILE A 82 6.24 6.47 4.28
N ILE A 83 7.02 6.01 3.31
CA ILE A 83 7.25 4.58 3.04
C ILE A 83 8.52 4.15 3.77
N ASN A 84 8.35 3.41 4.87
CA ASN A 84 9.46 2.81 5.61
C ASN A 84 9.97 1.56 4.89
N VAL A 85 11.22 1.58 4.44
CA VAL A 85 11.86 0.43 3.77
C VAL A 85 12.58 -0.42 4.82
N ALA A 86 12.27 -1.71 4.84
CA ALA A 86 12.74 -2.69 5.82
C ALA A 86 13.14 -4.00 5.13
N PRO A 87 14.08 -4.79 5.71
CA PRO A 87 14.58 -6.01 5.10
C PRO A 87 13.63 -7.19 5.36
N LYS A 88 13.63 -8.16 4.46
CA LYS A 88 12.93 -9.45 4.66
C LYS A 88 13.82 -10.51 5.32
N VAL A 89 15.13 -10.45 5.09
CA VAL A 89 16.14 -11.33 5.71
C VAL A 89 17.04 -10.52 6.65
N ALA A 90 17.44 -11.13 7.77
CA ALA A 90 18.46 -10.56 8.64
C ALA A 90 19.86 -10.78 8.05
N GLY A 91 20.82 -9.92 8.40
CA GLY A 91 22.19 -10.03 7.89
C GLY A 91 23.06 -8.84 8.25
N ARG A 92 24.30 -8.84 7.76
CA ARG A 92 25.22 -7.70 7.84
C ARG A 92 25.12 -6.87 6.56
N VAL A 93 25.12 -5.55 6.68
CA VAL A 93 25.15 -4.63 5.53
C VAL A 93 26.55 -4.62 4.93
N ASP A 94 26.66 -4.96 3.64
CA ASP A 94 27.88 -4.81 2.87
C ASP A 94 28.07 -3.34 2.46
N ARG A 95 27.03 -2.78 1.82
CA ARG A 95 27.07 -1.43 1.25
C ARG A 95 25.70 -0.75 1.27
N VAL A 96 25.72 0.56 1.45
CA VAL A 96 24.57 1.45 1.30
C VAL A 96 24.85 2.35 0.09
N LEU A 97 23.93 2.37 -0.87
CA LEU A 97 24.11 3.02 -2.18
C LEU A 97 23.35 4.35 -2.30
N VAL A 98 22.75 4.81 -1.20
CA VAL A 98 21.99 6.06 -1.12
C VAL A 98 22.48 6.93 0.03
N SER A 99 22.53 8.24 -0.22
CA SER A 99 22.74 9.28 0.78
C SER A 99 21.42 9.92 1.23
N ASP A 100 21.44 10.58 2.38
CA ASP A 100 20.30 11.36 2.86
C ASP A 100 19.91 12.47 1.88
N ASN A 101 18.60 12.69 1.74
CA ASN A 101 17.94 13.57 0.78
C ASN A 101 18.14 13.22 -0.72
N GLN A 102 18.77 12.09 -1.04
CA GLN A 102 18.89 11.60 -2.41
C GLN A 102 17.52 11.21 -2.98
N THR A 103 17.32 11.49 -4.28
CA THR A 103 16.14 11.04 -5.02
C THR A 103 16.44 9.69 -5.68
N VAL A 104 15.53 8.73 -5.56
CA VAL A 104 15.63 7.37 -6.09
C VAL A 104 14.39 7.00 -6.89
N LYS A 105 14.54 6.05 -7.80
CA LYS A 105 13.47 5.46 -8.61
C LYS A 105 13.08 4.07 -8.10
N LYS A 106 11.86 3.67 -8.42
CA LYS A 106 11.36 2.31 -8.17
C LYS A 106 12.30 1.26 -8.77
N GLY A 107 12.77 0.36 -7.92
CA GLY A 107 13.70 -0.72 -8.28
C GLY A 107 15.17 -0.39 -8.07
N ASP A 108 15.55 0.87 -7.81
CA ASP A 108 16.93 1.25 -7.48
C ASP A 108 17.40 0.48 -6.23
N LEU A 109 18.64 -0.02 -6.27
CA LEU A 109 19.26 -0.74 -5.14
C LEU A 109 19.71 0.28 -4.09
N VAL A 110 19.11 0.24 -2.89
CA VAL A 110 19.37 1.22 -1.82
C VAL A 110 20.34 0.67 -0.78
N VAL A 111 20.23 -0.61 -0.44
CA VAL A 111 21.11 -1.31 0.52
C VAL A 111 21.37 -2.73 0.00
N ALA A 112 22.60 -3.20 0.08
CA ALA A 112 22.93 -4.60 -0.15
C ALA A 112 23.51 -5.24 1.13
N LEU A 113 23.03 -6.44 1.44
CA LEU A 113 23.52 -7.27 2.53
C LEU A 113 24.63 -8.22 2.04
N ASP A 114 25.41 -8.72 2.99
CA ASP A 114 26.41 -9.77 2.79
C ASP A 114 25.71 -11.09 2.40
N ASP A 115 25.72 -11.42 1.11
CA ASP A 115 24.91 -12.49 0.50
C ASP A 115 25.53 -13.88 0.61
N ARG A 116 26.79 -13.99 1.04
CA ARG A 116 27.62 -15.19 0.87
C ARG A 116 27.05 -16.44 1.57
N ASP A 117 26.41 -16.25 2.72
CA ASP A 117 25.74 -17.34 3.44
C ASP A 117 24.44 -17.78 2.73
N LEU A 118 23.69 -16.83 2.16
CA LEU A 118 22.46 -17.09 1.39
C LEU A 118 22.77 -17.78 0.06
N ALA A 119 23.81 -17.33 -0.65
CA ALA A 119 24.31 -17.96 -1.86
C ALA A 119 24.87 -19.37 -1.60
N SER A 120 25.46 -19.60 -0.42
CA SER A 120 25.91 -20.93 0.02
C SER A 120 24.72 -21.84 0.36
N ALA A 121 23.70 -21.32 1.04
CA ALA A 121 22.46 -22.05 1.31
C ALA A 121 21.72 -22.41 0.01
N ARG A 122 21.66 -21.51 -0.98
CA ARG A 122 21.12 -21.83 -2.31
C ARG A 122 21.90 -22.96 -2.97
N LYS A 123 23.24 -22.90 -3.01
CA LYS A 123 24.08 -23.97 -3.57
C LYS A 123 23.84 -25.33 -2.88
N GLN A 124 23.58 -25.33 -1.58
CA GLN A 124 23.23 -26.55 -0.84
C GLN A 124 21.88 -27.13 -1.31
N LYS A 125 20.85 -26.30 -1.53
CA LYS A 125 19.55 -26.74 -2.08
C LYS A 125 19.65 -27.17 -3.55
N ASP A 126 20.48 -26.50 -4.34
CA ASP A 126 20.75 -26.81 -5.74
C ASP A 126 21.38 -28.21 -5.89
N ALA A 127 22.37 -28.52 -5.05
CA ALA A 127 22.97 -29.85 -4.96
C ALA A 127 22.00 -30.92 -4.41
N ALA A 128 21.08 -30.55 -3.51
CA ALA A 128 20.04 -31.46 -3.01
C ALA A 128 19.01 -31.83 -4.10
N LEU A 129 18.58 -30.85 -4.91
CA LEU A 129 17.73 -31.07 -6.07
C LEU A 129 18.39 -31.98 -7.12
N GLU A 130 19.67 -31.76 -7.40
CA GLU A 130 20.39 -32.62 -8.35
C GLU A 130 20.59 -34.06 -7.81
N SER A 131 20.78 -34.21 -6.48
CA SER A 131 20.76 -35.52 -5.82
C SER A 131 19.40 -36.22 -5.92
N ALA A 132 18.28 -35.47 -5.82
CA ALA A 132 16.93 -36.02 -5.98
C ALA A 132 16.67 -36.46 -7.44
N ARG A 133 17.09 -35.66 -8.44
CA ARG A 133 17.03 -36.03 -9.86
C ARG A 133 17.85 -37.28 -10.19
N ALA A 134 19.05 -37.40 -9.62
CA ALA A 134 19.88 -38.59 -9.79
C ALA A 134 19.20 -39.85 -9.22
N GLN A 135 18.48 -39.73 -8.10
CA GLN A 135 17.66 -40.81 -7.54
C GLN A 135 16.44 -41.13 -8.43
N GLU A 136 15.79 -40.13 -9.03
CA GLU A 136 14.70 -40.37 -9.99
C GLU A 136 15.21 -41.13 -11.23
N GLY A 137 16.37 -40.74 -11.76
CA GLY A 137 17.04 -41.43 -12.85
C GLY A 137 17.39 -42.88 -12.53
N ALA A 138 17.87 -43.15 -11.31
CA ALA A 138 18.15 -44.51 -10.84
C ALA A 138 16.88 -45.38 -10.77
N VAL A 139 15.77 -44.84 -10.24
CA VAL A 139 14.48 -45.57 -10.20
C VAL A 139 13.92 -45.81 -11.60
N ARG A 140 14.06 -44.85 -12.53
CA ARG A 140 13.69 -45.04 -13.94
C ARG A 140 14.47 -46.18 -14.59
N ALA A 141 15.79 -46.23 -14.39
CA ALA A 141 16.61 -47.35 -14.87
C ALA A 141 16.20 -48.70 -14.26
N SER A 142 15.77 -48.73 -12.98
CA SER A 142 15.20 -49.95 -12.37
C SER A 142 13.85 -50.37 -12.99
N ILE A 143 13.00 -49.42 -13.40
CA ILE A 143 11.78 -49.71 -14.16
C ILE A 143 12.14 -50.34 -15.52
N ASP A 144 13.07 -49.74 -16.26
CA ASP A 144 13.48 -50.24 -17.57
C ASP A 144 14.07 -51.67 -17.48
N GLN A 145 14.87 -51.94 -16.44
CA GLN A 145 15.38 -53.28 -16.13
C GLN A 145 14.26 -54.28 -15.78
N ALA A 146 13.29 -53.88 -14.95
CA ALA A 146 12.15 -54.73 -14.59
C ALA A 146 11.23 -55.01 -15.81
N VAL A 147 11.04 -54.03 -16.69
CA VAL A 147 10.30 -54.18 -17.95
C VAL A 147 11.04 -55.13 -18.92
N ALA A 148 12.37 -54.99 -19.06
CA ALA A 148 13.18 -55.91 -19.85
C ALA A 148 13.10 -57.36 -19.32
N HIS A 149 13.09 -57.54 -18.00
CA HIS A 149 12.89 -58.86 -17.39
C HIS A 149 11.49 -59.43 -17.67
N VAL A 150 10.44 -58.60 -17.57
CA VAL A 150 9.06 -58.96 -17.94
C VAL A 150 8.94 -59.41 -19.41
N TYR A 151 9.73 -58.84 -20.33
CA TYR A 151 9.84 -59.33 -21.71
C TYR A 151 10.60 -60.67 -21.81
N SER A 152 11.70 -60.85 -21.08
CA SER A 152 12.44 -62.12 -21.11
C SER A 152 11.59 -63.31 -20.64
N LEU A 153 10.77 -63.13 -19.60
CA LEU A 153 9.87 -64.17 -19.10
C LEU A 153 8.71 -64.46 -20.07
N GLN A 154 8.24 -63.47 -20.83
CA GLN A 154 7.22 -63.67 -21.86
C GLN A 154 7.74 -64.51 -23.02
N ALA A 155 8.99 -64.31 -23.46
CA ALA A 155 9.63 -65.15 -24.47
C ALA A 155 9.82 -66.61 -23.99
N THR A 156 10.12 -66.81 -22.71
CA THR A 156 10.14 -68.15 -22.09
C THR A 156 8.75 -68.80 -22.17
N VAL A 157 7.69 -68.10 -21.73
CA VAL A 157 6.30 -68.60 -21.80
C VAL A 157 5.88 -68.96 -23.24
N GLU A 158 6.31 -68.20 -24.24
CA GLU A 158 6.05 -68.51 -25.66
C GLU A 158 6.77 -69.79 -26.12
N SER A 159 8.04 -69.97 -25.75
CA SER A 159 8.82 -71.18 -26.03
C SER A 159 8.23 -72.43 -25.35
N ASP A 160 7.77 -72.29 -24.11
CA ASP A 160 7.14 -73.37 -23.35
C ASP A 160 5.73 -73.69 -23.86
N GLN A 161 4.98 -72.69 -24.34
CA GLN A 161 3.69 -72.87 -25.00
C GLN A 161 3.87 -73.69 -26.30
N ALA A 162 4.84 -73.34 -27.14
CA ALA A 162 5.18 -74.12 -28.33
C ALA A 162 5.60 -75.57 -27.98
N THR A 163 6.33 -75.75 -26.87
CA THR A 163 6.71 -77.08 -26.37
C THR A 163 5.50 -77.89 -25.87
N ALA A 164 4.54 -77.25 -25.20
CA ALA A 164 3.28 -77.85 -24.78
C ALA A 164 2.38 -78.21 -25.97
N ASP A 165 2.33 -77.38 -27.01
CA ASP A 165 1.53 -77.63 -28.21
C ASP A 165 2.12 -78.76 -29.08
N ALA A 166 3.45 -78.84 -29.21
CA ALA A 166 4.12 -80.01 -29.79
C ALA A 166 3.83 -81.30 -28.99
N SER A 167 3.80 -81.19 -27.66
CA SER A 167 3.42 -82.31 -26.78
C SER A 167 1.94 -82.70 -26.94
N ARG A 168 1.05 -81.74 -27.23
CA ARG A 168 -0.36 -82.02 -27.53
C ARG A 168 -0.51 -82.82 -28.82
N ALA A 169 0.18 -82.41 -29.89
CA ALA A 169 0.19 -83.15 -31.15
C ALA A 169 0.68 -84.60 -30.97
N GLN A 170 1.72 -84.82 -30.16
CA GLN A 170 2.21 -86.17 -29.85
C GLN A 170 1.21 -86.99 -29.00
N ALA A 171 0.57 -86.39 -28.00
CA ALA A 171 -0.47 -87.05 -27.20
C ALA A 171 -1.71 -87.41 -28.04
N GLU A 172 -2.15 -86.52 -28.93
CA GLU A 172 -3.23 -86.78 -29.89
C GLU A 172 -2.88 -87.88 -30.88
N LYS A 173 -1.62 -87.96 -31.34
CA LYS A 173 -1.15 -89.05 -32.19
C LYS A 173 -1.20 -90.38 -31.41
N ALA A 174 -0.65 -90.42 -30.20
CA ALA A 174 -0.65 -91.62 -29.37
C ALA A 174 -2.08 -92.13 -29.08
N ALA A 175 -3.00 -91.23 -28.73
CA ALA A 175 -4.40 -91.58 -28.49
C ALA A 175 -5.10 -92.15 -29.74
N ARG A 176 -4.87 -91.57 -30.92
CA ARG A 176 -5.40 -92.09 -32.20
C ARG A 176 -4.79 -93.44 -32.57
N ASP A 177 -3.49 -93.63 -32.29
CA ASP A 177 -2.81 -94.91 -32.49
C ASP A 177 -3.34 -95.99 -31.53
N PHE A 178 -3.61 -95.66 -30.26
CA PHE A 178 -4.24 -96.57 -29.30
C PHE A 178 -5.68 -96.94 -29.69
N GLN A 179 -6.50 -95.99 -30.14
CA GLN A 179 -7.85 -96.27 -30.66
C GLN A 179 -7.81 -97.25 -31.85
N ARG A 180 -6.90 -97.01 -32.80
CA ARG A 180 -6.69 -97.87 -33.98
C ARG A 180 -6.21 -99.27 -33.58
N THR A 181 -5.28 -99.37 -32.64
CA THR A 181 -4.82 -100.63 -32.05
C THR A 181 -5.94 -101.38 -31.32
N GLN A 182 -6.79 -100.67 -30.58
CA GLN A 182 -7.90 -101.27 -29.83
C GLN A 182 -8.94 -101.93 -30.76
N GLU A 183 -9.31 -101.29 -31.87
CA GLU A 183 -10.23 -101.90 -32.85
C GLU A 183 -9.58 -103.08 -33.60
N LEU A 184 -8.29 -102.98 -33.97
CA LEU A 184 -7.56 -104.10 -34.58
C LEU A 184 -7.45 -105.31 -33.62
N PHE A 185 -7.24 -105.07 -32.33
CA PHE A 185 -7.26 -106.11 -31.29
C PHE A 185 -8.65 -106.77 -31.17
N ARG A 186 -9.75 -106.01 -31.24
CA ARG A 186 -11.13 -106.56 -31.26
C ARG A 186 -11.37 -107.46 -32.47
N THR A 187 -10.76 -107.16 -33.63
CA THR A 187 -10.79 -108.04 -34.82
C THR A 187 -9.84 -109.25 -34.74
N LYS A 188 -9.10 -109.42 -33.64
CA LYS A 188 -8.07 -110.47 -33.42
C LYS A 188 -6.88 -110.43 -34.39
N VAL A 189 -6.59 -109.27 -34.97
CA VAL A 189 -5.47 -109.06 -35.93
C VAL A 189 -4.17 -108.61 -35.22
N MET A 190 -4.23 -108.30 -33.93
CA MET A 190 -3.16 -107.64 -33.16
C MET A 190 -3.03 -108.28 -31.76
N SER A 191 -1.85 -108.22 -31.13
CA SER A 191 -1.60 -108.90 -29.85
C SER A 191 -1.98 -108.04 -28.63
N ALA A 192 -2.10 -108.68 -27.47
CA ALA A 192 -2.32 -107.98 -26.20
C ALA A 192 -1.12 -107.10 -25.81
N GLN A 193 0.10 -107.55 -26.11
CA GLN A 193 1.33 -106.79 -25.86
C GLN A 193 1.35 -105.48 -26.66
N ASP A 194 0.85 -105.47 -27.89
CA ASP A 194 0.77 -104.25 -28.72
C ASP A 194 -0.28 -103.26 -28.16
N LEU A 195 -1.39 -103.78 -27.61
CA LEU A 195 -2.44 -102.98 -26.97
C LEU A 195 -1.92 -102.32 -25.68
N ASP A 196 -1.22 -103.06 -24.83
CA ASP A 196 -0.61 -102.54 -23.61
C ASP A 196 0.51 -101.54 -23.91
N ALA A 197 1.32 -101.79 -24.95
CA ALA A 197 2.34 -100.84 -25.41
C ALA A 197 1.72 -99.54 -25.95
N ALA A 198 0.66 -99.61 -26.76
CA ALA A 198 -0.04 -98.44 -27.28
C ALA A 198 -0.75 -97.65 -26.15
N ARG A 199 -1.26 -98.33 -25.13
CA ARG A 199 -1.78 -97.71 -23.91
C ARG A 199 -0.70 -96.96 -23.16
N ALA A 200 0.41 -97.63 -22.82
CA ALA A 200 1.51 -97.02 -22.08
C ALA A 200 2.12 -95.81 -22.83
N ALA A 201 2.20 -95.87 -24.16
CA ALA A 201 2.61 -94.73 -24.98
C ALA A 201 1.63 -93.54 -24.90
N THR A 202 0.33 -93.81 -24.81
CA THR A 202 -0.71 -92.77 -24.64
C THR A 202 -0.65 -92.15 -23.25
N ASP A 203 -0.63 -92.98 -22.20
CA ASP A 203 -0.54 -92.54 -20.80
C ASP A 203 0.74 -91.70 -20.57
N SER A 204 1.88 -92.12 -21.16
CA SER A 204 3.15 -91.38 -21.13
C SER A 204 3.08 -90.03 -21.86
N ALA A 205 2.56 -89.99 -23.09
CA ALA A 205 2.45 -88.74 -23.86
C ALA A 205 1.48 -87.75 -23.19
N GLN A 206 0.39 -88.25 -22.59
CA GLN A 206 -0.57 -87.42 -21.85
C GLN A 206 0.03 -86.88 -20.53
N ALA A 207 0.86 -87.66 -19.84
CA ALA A 207 1.62 -87.18 -18.68
C ALA A 207 2.63 -86.08 -19.07
N GLN A 208 3.35 -86.24 -20.19
CA GLN A 208 4.28 -85.22 -20.70
C GLN A 208 3.57 -83.91 -21.08
N LEU A 209 2.39 -84.01 -21.72
CA LEU A 209 1.54 -82.83 -21.99
C LEU A 209 1.13 -82.13 -20.69
N GLN A 210 0.70 -82.87 -19.65
CA GLN A 210 0.35 -82.27 -18.37
C GLN A 210 1.54 -81.60 -17.66
N ALA A 211 2.74 -82.18 -17.77
CA ALA A 211 3.96 -81.56 -17.23
C ALA A 211 4.26 -80.22 -17.92
N ASN A 212 4.18 -80.18 -19.26
CA ASN A 212 4.49 -78.98 -20.03
C ASN A 212 3.43 -77.88 -19.87
N LEU A 213 2.14 -78.24 -19.75
CA LEU A 213 1.08 -77.29 -19.40
C LEU A 213 1.25 -76.71 -17.98
N LYS A 214 1.71 -77.52 -17.00
CA LYS A 214 2.05 -77.03 -15.66
C LYS A 214 3.26 -76.09 -15.68
N LYS A 215 4.26 -76.33 -16.54
CA LYS A 215 5.39 -75.42 -16.73
C LYS A 215 4.93 -74.06 -17.27
N VAL A 216 4.15 -74.04 -18.36
CA VAL A 216 3.54 -72.81 -18.90
C VAL A 216 2.78 -72.01 -17.83
N ALA A 217 1.97 -72.68 -17.01
CA ALA A 217 1.24 -72.02 -15.91
C ALA A 217 2.17 -71.45 -14.82
N SER A 218 3.28 -72.13 -14.52
CA SER A 218 4.31 -71.67 -13.58
C SER A 218 5.06 -70.44 -14.10
N ASP A 219 5.40 -70.41 -15.38
CA ASP A 219 6.15 -69.32 -15.98
C ASP A 219 5.24 -68.09 -16.27
N GLN A 220 3.95 -68.31 -16.53
CA GLN A 220 2.93 -67.25 -16.51
C GLN A 220 2.78 -66.60 -15.13
N ALA A 221 2.92 -67.36 -14.04
CA ALA A 221 2.93 -66.81 -12.68
C ALA A 221 4.16 -65.92 -12.43
N GLN A 222 5.35 -66.32 -12.91
CA GLN A 222 6.55 -65.47 -12.85
C GLN A 222 6.38 -64.17 -13.66
N VAL A 223 5.74 -64.21 -14.84
CA VAL A 223 5.39 -62.99 -15.60
C VAL A 223 4.47 -62.08 -14.80
N ALA A 224 3.51 -62.62 -14.05
CA ALA A 224 2.62 -61.84 -13.20
C ALA A 224 3.36 -61.21 -12.00
N GLU A 225 4.27 -61.95 -11.36
CA GLU A 225 5.14 -61.46 -10.29
C GLU A 225 6.06 -60.32 -10.77
N ALA A 226 6.77 -60.52 -11.88
CA ALA A 226 7.64 -59.50 -12.46
C ALA A 226 6.86 -58.23 -12.89
N ARG A 227 5.60 -58.37 -13.35
CA ARG A 227 4.70 -57.22 -13.59
C ARG A 227 4.29 -56.50 -12.30
N ALA A 228 4.13 -57.21 -11.19
CA ALA A 228 3.91 -56.59 -9.88
C ALA A 228 5.15 -55.79 -9.44
N THR A 229 6.35 -56.29 -9.70
CA THR A 229 7.63 -55.56 -9.45
C THR A 229 7.75 -54.29 -10.30
N VAL A 230 7.31 -54.28 -11.57
CA VAL A 230 7.21 -53.04 -12.36
C VAL A 230 6.24 -52.04 -11.69
N SER A 231 5.13 -52.52 -11.12
CA SER A 231 4.16 -51.68 -10.40
C SER A 231 4.71 -51.09 -9.10
N THR A 232 5.52 -51.82 -8.34
CA THR A 232 6.15 -51.29 -7.11
C THR A 232 7.20 -50.23 -7.44
N TYR A 233 8.01 -50.41 -8.48
CA TYR A 233 8.92 -49.35 -8.96
C TYR A 233 8.16 -48.13 -9.52
N ALA A 234 7.03 -48.32 -10.20
CA ALA A 234 6.18 -47.21 -10.66
C ALA A 234 5.54 -46.43 -9.50
N ALA A 235 5.25 -47.09 -8.37
CA ALA A 235 4.83 -46.42 -7.14
C ALA A 235 5.99 -45.66 -6.46
N LEU A 236 7.19 -46.27 -6.41
CA LEU A 236 8.40 -45.63 -5.89
C LEU A 236 8.78 -44.39 -6.69
N LEU A 237 8.66 -44.43 -8.02
CA LEU A 237 8.94 -43.29 -8.90
C LEU A 237 8.12 -42.05 -8.52
N LYS A 238 6.83 -42.21 -8.22
CA LYS A 238 5.97 -41.11 -7.76
C LYS A 238 6.44 -40.49 -6.43
N SER A 239 6.98 -41.32 -5.53
CA SER A 239 7.54 -40.86 -4.25
C SER A 239 8.83 -40.03 -4.46
N VAL A 240 9.70 -40.47 -5.37
CA VAL A 240 10.96 -39.75 -5.69
C VAL A 240 10.69 -38.49 -6.53
N GLN A 241 9.66 -38.49 -7.38
CA GLN A 241 9.18 -37.29 -8.07
C GLN A 241 8.68 -36.24 -7.08
N ALA A 242 7.81 -36.62 -6.13
CA ALA A 242 7.37 -35.71 -5.07
C ALA A 242 8.56 -35.15 -4.24
N LYS A 243 9.61 -35.96 -4.00
CA LYS A 243 10.83 -35.48 -3.33
C LYS A 243 11.68 -34.53 -4.19
N THR A 244 11.63 -34.68 -5.51
CA THR A 244 12.29 -33.80 -6.47
C THR A 244 11.56 -32.46 -6.57
N GLU A 245 10.22 -32.47 -6.57
CA GLU A 245 9.37 -31.26 -6.48
C GLU A 245 9.58 -30.51 -5.15
N GLU A 246 9.63 -31.23 -4.02
CA GLU A 246 9.97 -30.68 -2.70
C GLU A 246 11.33 -29.96 -2.73
N SER A 247 12.33 -30.60 -3.34
CA SER A 247 13.70 -30.07 -3.43
C SER A 247 13.81 -28.84 -4.34
N ASP A 248 13.01 -28.73 -5.40
CA ASP A 248 12.96 -27.51 -6.22
C ASP A 248 12.25 -26.37 -5.48
N ALA A 249 11.14 -26.63 -4.77
CA ALA A 249 10.46 -25.62 -3.95
C ALA A 249 11.38 -25.05 -2.85
N ASP A 250 12.20 -25.91 -2.24
CA ASP A 250 13.26 -25.55 -1.30
C ASP A 250 14.33 -24.64 -1.95
N LEU A 251 14.73 -24.96 -3.19
CA LEU A 251 15.66 -24.16 -3.99
C LEU A 251 15.06 -22.80 -4.42
N GLN A 252 13.78 -22.73 -4.80
CA GLN A 252 13.11 -21.45 -5.09
C GLN A 252 13.02 -20.58 -3.84
N THR A 253 12.77 -21.19 -2.67
CA THR A 253 12.78 -20.48 -1.38
C THR A 253 14.17 -19.91 -1.05
N ALA A 254 15.23 -20.68 -1.30
CA ALA A 254 16.61 -20.19 -1.13
C ALA A 254 16.97 -19.04 -2.10
N LYS A 255 16.58 -19.14 -3.38
CA LYS A 255 16.74 -18.06 -4.39
C LYS A 255 16.00 -16.78 -3.97
N LEU A 256 14.78 -16.90 -3.43
CA LEU A 256 14.04 -15.74 -2.93
C LEU A 256 14.77 -15.07 -1.75
N ASN A 257 15.28 -15.85 -0.80
CA ASN A 257 16.02 -15.32 0.35
C ASN A 257 17.34 -14.65 -0.07
N GLU A 258 18.09 -15.22 -1.03
CA GLU A 258 19.25 -14.60 -1.66
C GLU A 258 18.87 -13.27 -2.35
N SER A 259 17.77 -13.24 -3.11
CA SER A 259 17.28 -12.00 -3.74
C SER A 259 16.87 -10.91 -2.75
N TYR A 260 16.52 -11.28 -1.51
CA TYR A 260 16.20 -10.32 -0.44
C TYR A 260 17.42 -9.72 0.26
N ALA A 261 18.64 -10.14 -0.09
CA ALA A 261 19.87 -9.42 0.25
C ALA A 261 19.96 -8.07 -0.49
N GLU A 262 19.32 -7.95 -1.66
CA GLU A 262 19.20 -6.71 -2.42
C GLU A 262 17.93 -5.93 -2.03
N ILE A 263 18.09 -4.92 -1.20
CA ILE A 263 16.98 -4.08 -0.74
C ILE A 263 16.81 -2.92 -1.73
N ARG A 264 15.65 -2.87 -2.39
CA ARG A 264 15.35 -1.95 -3.51
C ARG A 264 14.18 -1.02 -3.18
N ALA A 265 14.18 0.17 -3.78
CA ALA A 265 13.12 1.17 -3.55
C ALA A 265 11.75 0.71 -4.13
N PRO A 266 10.64 0.78 -3.38
CA PRO A 266 9.34 0.25 -3.80
C PRO A 266 8.53 1.19 -4.74
N GLU A 267 8.80 2.49 -4.68
CA GLU A 267 8.22 3.55 -5.52
C GLU A 267 9.33 4.60 -5.79
N ASP A 268 9.08 5.56 -6.69
CA ASP A 268 9.92 6.74 -6.86
C ASP A 268 9.77 7.69 -5.65
N GLY A 269 10.85 8.30 -5.18
CA GLY A 269 10.79 9.24 -4.05
C GLY A 269 12.14 9.76 -3.57
N ARG A 270 12.13 10.44 -2.42
CA ARG A 270 13.31 10.99 -1.76
C ARG A 270 13.58 10.28 -0.44
N VAL A 271 14.82 9.88 -0.21
CA VAL A 271 15.28 9.26 1.04
C VAL A 271 15.42 10.35 2.10
N THR A 272 14.43 10.53 2.97
CA THR A 272 14.40 11.64 3.94
C THR A 272 15.06 11.33 5.27
N LYS A 273 15.25 10.04 5.58
CA LYS A 273 15.96 9.59 6.79
C LYS A 273 16.63 8.25 6.54
N LYS A 274 17.95 8.19 6.60
CA LYS A 274 18.75 6.96 6.62
C LYS A 274 19.02 6.55 8.07
N ALA A 275 18.85 5.26 8.38
CA ALA A 275 19.09 4.67 9.71
C ALA A 275 20.05 3.46 9.64
N VAL A 276 20.83 3.38 8.56
CA VAL A 276 21.68 2.24 8.20
C VAL A 276 23.02 2.71 7.65
N GLU A 277 24.09 2.01 8.03
CA GLU A 277 25.45 2.20 7.54
C GLU A 277 26.08 0.84 7.15
N PRO A 278 27.11 0.83 6.28
CA PRO A 278 27.93 -0.35 6.02
C PRO A 278 28.49 -0.95 7.32
N GLY A 279 28.49 -2.28 7.41
CA GLY A 279 28.95 -3.02 8.59
C GLY A 279 27.90 -3.21 9.69
N ASN A 280 26.78 -2.47 9.69
CA ASN A 280 25.69 -2.71 10.63
C ASN A 280 25.10 -4.12 10.47
N TYR A 281 24.69 -4.75 11.58
CA TYR A 281 23.82 -5.93 11.54
C TYR A 281 22.36 -5.47 11.61
N ILE A 282 21.51 -6.01 10.75
CA ILE A 282 20.09 -5.62 10.61
C ILE A 282 19.16 -6.83 10.74
N GLN A 283 17.99 -6.61 11.33
CA GLN A 283 16.98 -7.62 11.59
C GLN A 283 15.78 -7.47 10.63
N THR A 284 15.12 -8.58 10.28
CA THR A 284 13.87 -8.58 9.49
C THR A 284 12.84 -7.59 10.07
N GLY A 285 12.28 -6.73 9.23
CA GLY A 285 11.31 -5.70 9.64
C GLY A 285 11.89 -4.43 10.27
N GLN A 286 13.19 -4.35 10.54
CA GLN A 286 13.84 -3.12 11.00
C GLN A 286 13.78 -2.03 9.92
N THR A 287 13.29 -0.83 10.25
CA THR A 287 13.30 0.29 9.30
C THR A 287 14.73 0.75 9.03
N LEU A 288 15.17 0.68 7.78
CA LEU A 288 16.51 1.08 7.34
C LEU A 288 16.55 2.49 6.77
N LEU A 289 15.48 2.88 6.06
CA LEU A 289 15.29 4.25 5.60
C LEU A 289 13.80 4.59 5.42
N ALA A 290 13.49 5.89 5.45
CA ALA A 290 12.20 6.44 5.07
C ALA A 290 12.28 7.05 3.67
N LEU A 291 11.31 6.70 2.82
CA LEU A 291 11.15 7.22 1.46
C LEU A 291 9.86 8.05 1.38
N VAL A 292 9.94 9.26 0.85
CA VAL A 292 8.80 10.15 0.61
C VAL A 292 8.61 10.32 -0.91
N PRO A 293 7.52 9.82 -1.51
CA PRO A 293 7.18 10.07 -2.91
C PRO A 293 6.87 11.54 -3.16
N ALA A 294 6.99 11.99 -4.42
CA ALA A 294 6.70 13.39 -4.80
C ALA A 294 5.20 13.78 -4.70
N ARG A 295 4.31 12.84 -4.33
CA ARG A 295 2.86 13.07 -4.20
C ARG A 295 2.53 13.49 -2.76
N VAL A 296 2.54 14.80 -2.52
CA VAL A 296 2.14 15.44 -1.25
C VAL A 296 0.78 16.13 -1.36
N TRP A 297 0.15 16.39 -0.21
CA TRP A 297 -1.06 17.19 -0.06
C TRP A 297 -0.89 18.13 1.15
N VAL A 298 -1.90 18.95 1.44
CA VAL A 298 -1.97 19.75 2.66
C VAL A 298 -3.05 19.18 3.57
N THR A 299 -2.71 18.98 4.84
CA THR A 299 -3.64 18.61 5.91
C THR A 299 -3.86 19.84 6.79
N ALA A 300 -5.06 20.41 6.73
CA ALA A 300 -5.39 21.71 7.31
C ALA A 300 -6.44 21.61 8.42
N ASN A 301 -6.07 22.01 9.63
CA ASN A 301 -6.89 21.86 10.83
C ASN A 301 -7.76 23.11 11.06
N PHE A 302 -8.91 23.13 10.39
CA PHE A 302 -9.91 24.19 10.54
C PHE A 302 -10.70 24.04 11.84
N LYS A 303 -11.08 25.16 12.45
CA LYS A 303 -11.98 25.15 13.62
C LYS A 303 -13.37 24.69 13.16
N GLU A 304 -14.06 23.93 14.00
CA GLU A 304 -15.39 23.36 13.73
C GLU A 304 -16.40 24.38 13.16
N ASN A 305 -16.35 25.63 13.65
CA ASN A 305 -17.23 26.72 13.20
C ASN A 305 -16.84 27.35 11.85
N GLN A 306 -15.73 26.96 11.22
CA GLN A 306 -15.32 27.39 9.88
C GLN A 306 -15.80 26.43 8.78
N LEU A 307 -16.36 25.26 9.15
CA LEU A 307 -16.73 24.18 8.24
C LEU A 307 -18.16 24.29 7.68
N ASP A 308 -19.00 25.15 8.27
CA ASP A 308 -20.44 25.27 7.98
C ASP A 308 -20.75 25.30 6.48
N LEU A 309 -19.99 26.11 5.73
CA LEU A 309 -20.10 26.28 4.28
C LEU A 309 -18.99 25.57 3.48
N MET A 310 -18.09 24.83 4.15
CA MET A 310 -16.97 24.17 3.51
C MET A 310 -17.38 22.84 2.87
N ARG A 311 -17.03 22.62 1.60
CA ARG A 311 -17.43 21.43 0.82
C ARG A 311 -16.27 20.95 -0.07
N PRO A 312 -16.14 19.63 -0.33
CA PRO A 312 -15.22 19.11 -1.34
C PRO A 312 -15.41 19.78 -2.71
N GLY A 313 -14.31 19.99 -3.43
CA GLY A 313 -14.26 20.69 -4.71
C GLY A 313 -14.12 22.23 -4.61
N GLN A 314 -14.22 22.83 -3.42
CA GLN A 314 -13.96 24.27 -3.26
C GLN A 314 -12.48 24.62 -3.52
N PRO A 315 -12.19 25.75 -4.20
CA PRO A 315 -10.83 26.17 -4.48
C PRO A 315 -10.16 26.77 -3.24
N VAL A 316 -8.83 26.67 -3.21
CA VAL A 316 -7.97 27.06 -2.09
C VAL A 316 -6.75 27.80 -2.63
N GLU A 317 -6.46 28.98 -2.07
CA GLU A 317 -5.15 29.60 -2.17
C GLU A 317 -4.25 29.03 -1.06
N ILE A 318 -3.12 28.43 -1.42
CA ILE A 318 -2.17 27.79 -0.49
C ILE A 318 -0.89 28.63 -0.45
N GLU A 319 -0.61 29.23 0.69
CA GLU A 319 0.64 29.96 0.93
C GLU A 319 1.64 29.05 1.66
N ILE A 320 2.89 28.97 1.19
CA ILE A 320 3.93 28.09 1.76
C ILE A 320 5.07 28.91 2.34
N ASP A 321 5.31 28.76 3.66
CA ASP A 321 6.31 29.52 4.41
C ASP A 321 7.73 29.32 3.83
N ALA A 322 8.08 28.07 3.53
CA ALA A 322 9.36 27.67 2.95
C ALA A 322 9.63 28.29 1.55
N LEU A 323 8.59 28.79 0.87
CA LEU A 323 8.68 29.40 -0.47
C LEU A 323 8.43 30.91 -0.44
N HIS A 324 8.69 31.57 0.69
CA HIS A 324 8.55 33.02 0.89
C HIS A 324 7.12 33.56 0.66
N GLY A 325 6.08 32.79 1.02
CA GLY A 325 4.69 33.22 0.86
C GLY A 325 4.20 33.22 -0.59
N GLN A 326 4.83 32.43 -1.47
CA GLN A 326 4.29 32.19 -2.81
C GLN A 326 2.93 31.48 -2.72
N LYS A 327 1.96 31.98 -3.50
CA LYS A 327 0.61 31.44 -3.57
C LYS A 327 0.47 30.38 -4.65
N PHE A 328 0.02 29.21 -4.24
CA PHE A 328 -0.32 28.09 -5.10
C PHE A 328 -1.82 27.83 -5.07
N HIS A 329 -2.32 27.10 -6.06
CA HIS A 329 -3.73 26.77 -6.18
C HIS A 329 -3.95 25.28 -5.90
N GLY A 330 -5.05 24.99 -5.22
CA GLY A 330 -5.51 23.65 -4.93
C GLY A 330 -7.00 23.64 -4.64
N ARG A 331 -7.49 22.48 -4.20
CA ARG A 331 -8.91 22.23 -3.94
C ARG A 331 -9.11 21.34 -2.72
N VAL A 332 -10.22 21.57 -2.01
CA VAL A 332 -10.65 20.69 -0.91
C VAL A 332 -10.97 19.32 -1.48
N ASP A 333 -10.24 18.30 -1.05
CA ASP A 333 -10.44 16.91 -1.45
C ASP A 333 -11.42 16.21 -0.51
N SER A 334 -11.24 16.35 0.80
CA SER A 334 -12.09 15.72 1.81
C SER A 334 -12.02 16.42 3.17
N ILE A 335 -13.06 16.25 3.99
CA ILE A 335 -13.16 16.77 5.36
C ILE A 335 -13.27 15.56 6.29
N GLN A 336 -12.47 15.50 7.36
CA GLN A 336 -12.46 14.35 8.28
C GLN A 336 -13.74 14.28 9.12
N ALA A 337 -14.25 13.07 9.31
CA ALA A 337 -15.43 12.78 10.14
C ALA A 337 -15.12 12.80 11.66
N GLY A 338 -14.57 13.91 12.16
CA GLY A 338 -14.28 14.15 13.58
C GLY A 338 -13.02 14.98 13.81
N SER A 339 -12.81 15.42 15.06
CA SER A 339 -11.67 16.29 15.38
C SER A 339 -10.33 15.54 15.45
N GLY A 340 -9.24 16.18 15.02
CA GLY A 340 -7.90 15.56 15.04
C GLY A 340 -7.48 15.12 16.43
N ALA A 341 -7.84 15.89 17.46
CA ALA A 341 -7.62 15.56 18.86
C ALA A 341 -8.24 14.22 19.29
N ARG A 342 -9.35 13.79 18.68
CA ARG A 342 -10.02 12.52 19.02
C ARG A 342 -9.35 11.29 18.40
N PHE A 343 -8.51 11.49 17.39
CA PHE A 343 -7.73 10.43 16.72
C PHE A 343 -6.22 10.52 17.02
N SER A 344 -5.80 11.44 17.91
CA SER A 344 -4.44 11.49 18.44
C SER A 344 -4.11 10.23 19.25
N LEU A 345 -2.86 9.77 19.14
CA LEU A 345 -2.30 8.72 20.01
C LEU A 345 -2.30 9.15 21.49
N LEU A 346 -2.22 10.47 21.74
CA LEU A 346 -2.35 11.10 23.04
C LEU A 346 -3.37 12.25 22.95
N PRO A 347 -4.66 11.98 23.25
CA PRO A 347 -5.68 13.02 23.35
C PRO A 347 -5.39 14.00 24.51
N PRO A 348 -5.69 15.30 24.38
CA PRO A 348 -5.52 16.27 25.47
C PRO A 348 -6.62 16.11 26.53
N GLU A 349 -6.31 15.44 27.63
CA GLU A 349 -7.22 15.22 28.77
C GLU A 349 -6.99 16.23 29.91
N ASN A 350 -8.08 16.78 30.46
CA ASN A 350 -8.03 17.80 31.51
C ASN A 350 -7.87 17.17 32.90
N ALA A 351 -6.64 17.12 33.41
CA ALA A 351 -6.26 16.50 34.69
C ALA A 351 -6.95 17.08 35.96
N THR A 352 -7.70 18.17 35.86
CA THR A 352 -8.35 18.87 36.99
C THR A 352 -9.86 18.63 37.10
N GLY A 353 -10.45 17.76 36.28
CA GLY A 353 -11.87 17.35 36.37
C GLY A 353 -12.92 18.39 35.94
N ASN A 354 -12.54 19.66 35.75
CA ASN A 354 -13.43 20.70 35.22
C ASN A 354 -13.58 20.59 33.70
N TYR A 355 -14.82 20.52 33.20
CA TYR A 355 -15.10 20.56 31.77
C TYR A 355 -14.93 21.98 31.21
N VAL A 356 -14.09 22.13 30.19
CA VAL A 356 -13.88 23.38 29.45
C VAL A 356 -14.22 23.13 27.98
N LYS A 357 -15.21 23.85 27.43
CA LYS A 357 -15.56 23.76 26.01
C LYS A 357 -14.50 24.48 25.17
N VAL A 358 -13.59 23.72 24.57
CA VAL A 358 -12.62 24.19 23.58
C VAL A 358 -13.14 23.89 22.17
N VAL A 359 -13.11 24.87 21.27
CA VAL A 359 -13.49 24.69 19.86
C VAL A 359 -12.58 23.65 19.22
N GLN A 360 -13.17 22.60 18.66
CA GLN A 360 -12.42 21.50 18.09
C GLN A 360 -11.85 21.88 16.72
N ARG A 361 -10.70 21.28 16.36
CA ARG A 361 -10.11 21.35 15.03
C ARG A 361 -10.33 20.06 14.26
N VAL A 362 -10.81 20.18 13.03
CA VAL A 362 -11.09 19.08 12.11
C VAL A 362 -10.11 19.14 10.93
N PRO A 363 -9.37 18.05 10.65
CA PRO A 363 -8.52 17.98 9.48
C PRO A 363 -9.32 18.04 8.18
N VAL A 364 -8.89 18.93 7.29
CA VAL A 364 -9.38 19.08 5.92
C VAL A 364 -8.21 18.77 4.99
N LYS A 365 -8.37 17.78 4.13
CA LYS A 365 -7.37 17.40 3.13
C LYS A 365 -7.56 18.26 1.89
N ILE A 366 -6.49 18.91 1.48
CA ILE A 366 -6.44 19.85 0.36
C ILE A 366 -5.35 19.35 -0.60
N VAL A 367 -5.70 19.18 -1.87
CA VAL A 367 -4.77 18.71 -2.90
C VAL A 367 -4.39 19.86 -3.82
N PHE A 368 -3.11 19.95 -4.17
CA PHE A 368 -2.61 20.89 -5.17
C PHE A 368 -3.24 20.62 -6.54
N ASP A 369 -3.46 21.68 -7.32
CA ASP A 369 -3.83 21.56 -8.74
C ASP A 369 -2.56 21.31 -9.58
N GLU A 370 -1.48 22.05 -9.31
CA GLU A 370 -0.13 21.81 -9.81
C GLU A 370 0.89 21.87 -8.66
N LEU A 371 1.90 20.98 -8.66
CA LEU A 371 2.94 20.96 -7.63
C LEU A 371 3.99 22.07 -7.85
N PRO A 372 4.44 22.79 -6.80
CA PRO A 372 5.42 23.87 -6.94
C PRO A 372 6.75 23.41 -7.56
N GLN A 373 7.12 23.97 -8.72
CA GLN A 373 8.42 23.75 -9.36
C GLN A 373 9.50 24.71 -8.83
N SER A 374 9.57 24.88 -7.51
CA SER A 374 10.42 25.88 -6.84
C SER A 374 11.89 25.48 -6.67
N GLY A 375 12.27 24.26 -7.09
CA GLY A 375 13.60 23.68 -6.87
C GLY A 375 13.85 23.19 -5.43
N LEU A 376 13.08 23.67 -4.46
CA LEU A 376 13.08 23.21 -3.07
C LEU A 376 12.19 21.96 -2.92
N PRO A 377 12.67 20.89 -2.25
CA PRO A 377 11.96 19.62 -2.14
C PRO A 377 10.93 19.64 -1.00
N LEU A 378 9.70 20.08 -1.29
CA LEU A 378 8.59 20.07 -0.32
C LEU A 378 8.38 18.68 0.30
N GLY A 379 8.32 18.62 1.64
CA GLY A 379 8.18 17.39 2.41
C GLY A 379 7.11 17.47 3.53
N PRO A 380 6.65 16.30 4.04
CA PRO A 380 5.73 16.25 5.17
C PRO A 380 6.27 16.96 6.42
N GLY A 381 5.44 17.80 7.03
CA GLY A 381 5.76 18.58 8.24
C GLY A 381 6.07 20.07 7.99
N GLU A 382 6.16 20.53 6.74
CA GLU A 382 6.33 21.96 6.43
C GLU A 382 5.04 22.75 6.69
N SER A 383 5.15 23.92 7.31
CA SER A 383 4.03 24.82 7.61
C SER A 383 3.49 25.53 6.37
N VAL A 384 2.16 25.64 6.29
CA VAL A 384 1.44 26.31 5.20
C VAL A 384 0.21 27.05 5.73
N VAL A 385 -0.24 28.08 5.01
CA VAL A 385 -1.46 28.84 5.32
C VAL A 385 -2.44 28.71 4.15
N PRO A 386 -3.40 27.77 4.20
CA PRO A 386 -4.45 27.64 3.18
C PRO A 386 -5.63 28.55 3.48
N ALA A 387 -6.16 29.21 2.43
CA ALA A 387 -7.39 29.99 2.45
C ALA A 387 -8.42 29.36 1.49
N VAL A 388 -9.40 28.64 2.05
CA VAL A 388 -10.47 27.97 1.32
C VAL A 388 -11.56 28.98 0.98
N LYS A 389 -11.98 29.04 -0.28
CA LYS A 389 -13.10 29.90 -0.71
C LYS A 389 -14.44 29.20 -0.47
N VAL A 390 -15.21 29.70 0.50
CA VAL A 390 -16.47 29.09 0.96
C VAL A 390 -17.74 29.80 0.46
N GLN A 391 -17.62 31.02 -0.08
CA GLN A 391 -18.75 31.74 -0.70
C GLN A 391 -18.36 32.44 -2.00
N ASP A 392 -19.13 32.23 -3.06
CA ASP A 392 -19.10 33.04 -4.28
C ASP A 392 -20.14 34.17 -4.19
N PHE A 393 -19.69 35.36 -3.74
CA PHE A 393 -20.49 36.59 -3.77
C PHE A 393 -20.77 37.06 -5.21
N HIS A 394 -21.75 36.42 -5.84
CA HIS A 394 -22.38 36.91 -7.07
C HIS A 394 -23.17 38.18 -6.77
N TYR A 395 -22.52 39.34 -6.94
CA TYR A 395 -23.22 40.61 -6.96
C TYR A 395 -24.25 40.61 -8.09
N SER A 396 -25.53 40.62 -7.74
CA SER A 396 -26.59 40.92 -8.70
C SER A 396 -26.28 42.27 -9.34
N SER A 397 -26.06 42.29 -10.65
CA SER A 397 -25.72 43.52 -11.39
C SER A 397 -26.77 44.60 -11.17
N PHE A 398 -28.02 44.18 -10.93
CA PHE A 398 -29.14 45.05 -10.56
C PHE A 398 -28.88 45.85 -9.28
N ALA A 399 -28.25 45.28 -8.25
CA ALA A 399 -27.95 46.00 -7.01
C ALA A 399 -26.93 47.13 -7.23
N LEU A 400 -25.85 46.84 -7.99
CA LEU A 400 -24.86 47.85 -8.37
C LEU A 400 -25.46 48.93 -9.28
N ILE A 401 -26.32 48.54 -10.24
CA ILE A 401 -27.05 49.46 -11.12
C ILE A 401 -28.04 50.33 -10.34
N VAL A 402 -28.75 49.80 -9.34
CA VAL A 402 -29.67 50.58 -8.49
C VAL A 402 -28.90 51.57 -7.61
N ILE A 403 -27.74 51.20 -7.07
CA ILE A 403 -26.88 52.10 -6.29
C ILE A 403 -26.28 53.21 -7.17
N ALA A 404 -25.81 52.87 -8.38
CA ALA A 404 -25.35 53.85 -9.37
C ALA A 404 -26.51 54.77 -9.83
N GLY A 405 -27.68 54.22 -10.11
CA GLY A 405 -28.89 54.96 -10.46
C GLY A 405 -29.35 55.91 -9.35
N ALA A 406 -29.32 55.47 -8.09
CA ALA A 406 -29.68 56.29 -6.93
C ALA A 406 -28.69 57.44 -6.72
N THR A 407 -27.37 57.19 -6.83
CA THR A 407 -26.36 58.24 -6.71
C THR A 407 -26.42 59.26 -7.85
N VAL A 408 -26.65 58.82 -9.10
CA VAL A 408 -26.94 59.70 -10.24
C VAL A 408 -28.24 60.48 -10.03
N ALA A 409 -29.31 59.85 -9.55
CA ALA A 409 -30.58 60.52 -9.26
C ALA A 409 -30.43 61.60 -8.18
N VAL A 410 -29.69 61.34 -7.10
CA VAL A 410 -29.37 62.35 -6.06
C VAL A 410 -28.54 63.51 -6.64
N MET A 411 -27.55 63.21 -7.49
CA MET A 411 -26.76 64.24 -8.18
C MET A 411 -27.62 65.12 -9.10
N LEU A 412 -28.55 64.53 -9.86
CA LEU A 412 -29.53 65.23 -10.69
C LEU A 412 -30.51 66.06 -9.84
N LEU A 413 -31.00 65.53 -8.71
CA LEU A 413 -31.89 66.26 -7.79
C LEU A 413 -31.20 67.50 -7.20
N ALA A 414 -29.91 67.38 -6.86
CA ALA A 414 -29.11 68.50 -6.37
C ALA A 414 -28.84 69.56 -7.45
N LEU A 415 -28.64 69.15 -8.71
CA LEU A 415 -28.54 70.05 -9.87
C LEU A 415 -29.88 70.76 -10.16
N TRP A 416 -31.01 70.07 -9.99
CA TRP A 416 -32.36 70.63 -10.11
C TRP A 416 -32.67 71.65 -9.01
N PHE A 417 -32.34 71.35 -7.74
CA PHE A 417 -32.46 72.31 -6.64
C PHE A 417 -31.56 73.55 -6.84
N ARG A 418 -30.39 73.39 -7.44
CA ARG A 418 -29.46 74.48 -7.79
C ARG A 418 -29.96 75.38 -8.93
N SER A 419 -30.88 74.91 -9.77
CA SER A 419 -31.36 75.63 -10.97
C SER A 419 -32.70 76.35 -10.79
N ARG A 420 -33.36 76.25 -9.63
CA ARG A 420 -34.59 77.03 -9.34
C ARG A 420 -34.31 78.55 -9.26
N PRO A 421 -34.90 79.40 -10.12
CA PRO A 421 -34.81 80.85 -9.97
C PRO A 421 -35.63 81.33 -8.76
N LYS A 422 -35.11 82.33 -8.03
CA LYS A 422 -35.85 82.96 -6.93
C LYS A 422 -37.02 83.79 -7.49
N ARG A 423 -38.26 83.44 -7.14
CA ARG A 423 -39.40 84.35 -7.34
C ARG A 423 -39.22 85.58 -6.45
N VAL A 424 -39.31 86.77 -7.06
CA VAL A 424 -39.46 88.05 -6.36
C VAL A 424 -40.93 88.45 -6.38
N LYS A 425 -41.49 88.70 -5.20
CA LYS A 425 -42.64 89.55 -4.92
C LYS A 425 -42.36 90.21 -3.56
N GLY A 426 -42.72 91.45 -3.30
CA GLY A 426 -43.50 92.39 -4.11
C GLY A 426 -44.39 93.20 -3.15
N GLN A 427 -44.30 94.53 -3.20
CA GLN A 427 -44.96 95.40 -2.21
C GLN A 427 -46.48 95.38 -2.33
N GLY A 428 -47.13 95.65 -1.19
CA GLY A 428 -48.57 95.83 -0.96
C GLY A 428 -48.74 96.23 0.48
#